data_AF-A0A078KWM6-F1
#
_entry.id   AF-A0A078KWM6-F1
#
_cell.length_a   1.000
_cell.length_b   1.000
_cell.length_c   1.000
_cell.angle_alpha   90.00
_cell.angle_beta   90.00
_cell.angle_gamma   90.00
#
_symmetry.space_group_name_H-M   'P 1'
#
loop_
_entity.id
_entity.type
_entity.pdbx_description
1 polymer ?
#
loop_
_entity_poly.entity_id
_entity_poly.type
_entity_poly.pdbx_seq_one_letter_code
_entity_poly.pdbx_strand_id
1 'polypeptide(L)'
;MKVSDLKRLFVELIANNDLVKNSVDVNGLASSLHGLLGEMGEEQEVTAELIVPVSNILKNFWSWVTVNLPYEQWLNSKEVEPWLAFQKNLAQEYKRLTAALGPGQTPPGGTIRMTGALAEDFHHPMMYRMLEERYGHAGPALLDLSNLLAVVVRSSRMMGYADKGSTDNYPLKHLQQRKQQFQSRYEIGKFKAIYALLGTAFYLIHHYCTAEQLELLPYLIHYRALTTDEERRSETAIVKSIINNPLDFQNFFLEHKNVFDIKSFRELEVLSAASALVPSSRVQFIGAITEDNWLYGFIQNCRCQQDASPNLILNSSIQFLETKFAMQKDQSYTAALDFSSTAKAEMSKVMISMTEEEIRLGNSLLHAFCLGKYSKGRDEDKRSKHSFLSFSRKTKCDAADKKRDEILTGVPAKLTLFEDWALHQGRLDELNTYEKTMSNR
;
A
#
# COMPACT_ATOMS: atom_id res chain seq x y z
N MET A 1 -9.21 -35.90 -21.02
CA MET A 1 -9.73 -36.05 -19.64
C MET A 1 -11.01 -36.83 -19.78
N LYS A 2 -11.28 -37.83 -18.95
CA LYS A 2 -12.58 -38.52 -19.00
C LYS A 2 -13.60 -37.73 -18.20
N VAL A 3 -14.88 -37.91 -18.53
CA VAL A 3 -15.98 -37.31 -17.76
C VAL A 3 -15.95 -37.80 -16.31
N SER A 4 -15.50 -39.04 -16.04
CA SER A 4 -15.30 -39.55 -14.69
C SER A 4 -14.32 -38.72 -13.86
N ASP A 5 -13.22 -38.23 -14.45
CA ASP A 5 -12.26 -37.35 -13.77
C ASP A 5 -12.91 -36.01 -13.40
N LEU A 6 -13.68 -35.42 -14.33
CA LEU A 6 -14.40 -34.16 -14.12
C LEU A 6 -15.49 -34.30 -13.06
N LYS A 7 -16.24 -35.42 -13.06
CA LYS A 7 -17.22 -35.76 -12.02
C LYS A 7 -16.56 -35.90 -10.66
N ARG A 8 -15.37 -36.52 -10.57
CA ARG A 8 -14.60 -36.62 -9.32
C ARG A 8 -14.23 -35.25 -8.77
N LEU A 9 -13.69 -34.35 -9.61
CA LEU A 9 -13.38 -32.98 -9.20
C LEU A 9 -14.63 -32.22 -8.74
N PHE A 10 -15.77 -32.46 -9.39
CA PHE A 10 -17.05 -31.88 -8.97
C PHE A 10 -17.52 -32.42 -7.61
N VAL A 11 -17.36 -33.71 -7.33
CA VAL A 11 -17.68 -34.28 -6.01
C VAL A 11 -16.81 -33.65 -4.91
N GLU A 12 -15.51 -33.43 -5.19
CA GLU A 12 -14.60 -32.71 -4.29
C GLU A 12 -15.07 -31.26 -4.07
N LEU A 13 -15.51 -30.57 -5.12
CA LEU A 13 -16.10 -29.23 -5.00
C LEU A 13 -17.32 -29.25 -4.07
N ILE A 14 -18.28 -30.15 -4.28
CA ILE A 14 -19.51 -30.22 -3.46
C ILE A 14 -19.21 -30.56 -2.00
N ALA A 15 -18.33 -31.54 -1.75
CA ALA A 15 -17.97 -31.92 -0.38
C ALA A 15 -17.37 -30.74 0.41
N ASN A 16 -16.61 -29.87 -0.26
CA ASN A 16 -16.07 -28.66 0.34
C ASN A 16 -17.10 -27.52 0.40
N ASN A 17 -18.05 -27.49 -0.54
CA ASN A 17 -19.09 -26.46 -0.64
C ASN A 17 -20.29 -26.73 0.31
N ASP A 18 -20.43 -27.92 0.87
CA ASP A 18 -21.41 -28.25 1.93
C ASP A 18 -21.25 -27.39 3.20
N LEU A 19 -20.11 -26.69 3.31
CA LEU A 19 -19.83 -25.67 4.33
C LEU A 19 -20.44 -24.29 4.01
N VAL A 20 -20.94 -24.08 2.79
CA VAL A 20 -21.40 -22.80 2.22
C VAL A 20 -22.92 -22.84 1.92
N LYS A 21 -23.69 -23.53 2.77
CA LYS A 21 -25.15 -23.74 2.60
C LYS A 21 -26.01 -22.47 2.45
N ASN A 22 -25.44 -21.29 2.66
CA ASN A 22 -26.18 -20.04 2.78
C ASN A 22 -26.20 -19.17 1.51
N SER A 23 -25.44 -19.50 0.44
CA SER A 23 -25.47 -18.70 -0.80
C SER A 23 -26.31 -19.37 -1.89
N VAL A 24 -27.50 -18.81 -2.14
CA VAL A 24 -28.45 -19.32 -3.15
C VAL A 24 -27.83 -19.32 -4.55
N ASP A 25 -27.10 -18.26 -4.91
CA ASP A 25 -26.50 -18.12 -6.24
C ASP A 25 -25.35 -19.13 -6.47
N VAL A 26 -24.47 -19.31 -5.48
CA VAL A 26 -23.36 -20.26 -5.57
C VAL A 26 -23.88 -21.70 -5.65
N ASN A 27 -24.95 -22.01 -4.90
CA ASN A 27 -25.63 -23.30 -4.98
C ASN A 27 -26.29 -23.51 -6.36
N GLY A 28 -26.84 -22.46 -6.97
CA GLY A 28 -27.38 -22.49 -8.33
C GLY A 28 -26.31 -22.81 -9.38
N LEU A 29 -25.10 -22.26 -9.23
CA LEU A 29 -23.97 -22.55 -10.12
C LEU A 29 -23.47 -23.99 -9.95
N ALA A 30 -23.36 -24.48 -8.72
CA ALA A 30 -23.01 -25.87 -8.43
C ALA A 30 -24.05 -26.85 -8.99
N SER A 31 -25.35 -26.52 -8.88
CA SER A 31 -26.45 -27.31 -9.43
C SER A 31 -26.42 -27.34 -10.96
N SER A 32 -26.07 -26.21 -11.58
CA SER A 32 -25.90 -26.10 -13.05
C SER A 32 -24.76 -27.00 -13.53
N LEU A 33 -23.64 -27.07 -12.79
CA LEU A 33 -22.54 -27.97 -13.07
C LEU A 33 -22.92 -29.44 -12.86
N HIS A 34 -23.71 -29.74 -11.83
CA HIS A 34 -24.25 -31.09 -11.60
C HIS A 34 -25.12 -31.56 -12.78
N GLY A 35 -26.08 -30.73 -13.20
CA GLY A 35 -26.96 -31.03 -14.33
C GLY A 35 -26.18 -31.28 -15.62
N LEU A 36 -25.19 -30.43 -15.91
CA LEU A 36 -24.30 -30.59 -17.07
C LEU A 36 -23.56 -31.93 -17.09
N LEU A 37 -23.07 -32.40 -15.94
CA LEU A 37 -22.30 -33.64 -15.84
C LEU A 37 -23.18 -34.89 -15.70
N GLY A 38 -24.40 -34.74 -15.19
CA GLY A 38 -25.32 -35.86 -14.91
C GLY A 38 -25.73 -36.65 -16.16
N GLU A 39 -25.86 -35.98 -17.30
CA GLU A 39 -26.31 -36.57 -18.57
C GLU A 39 -25.17 -37.29 -19.34
N MET A 40 -23.93 -37.18 -18.86
CA MET A 40 -22.75 -37.68 -19.58
C MET A 40 -22.28 -39.04 -19.09
N GLY A 41 -21.87 -39.90 -20.03
CA GLY A 41 -21.29 -41.21 -19.74
C GLY A 41 -19.87 -41.07 -19.16
N GLU A 42 -19.54 -41.87 -18.15
CA GLU A 42 -18.26 -41.76 -17.41
C GLU A 42 -17.01 -41.93 -18.28
N GLU A 43 -17.08 -42.82 -19.27
CA GLU A 43 -15.98 -43.14 -20.18
C GLU A 43 -15.86 -42.17 -21.36
N GLN A 44 -16.78 -41.21 -21.50
CA GLN A 44 -16.72 -40.22 -22.56
C GLN A 44 -15.52 -39.28 -22.36
N GLU A 45 -14.90 -38.88 -23.47
CA GLU A 45 -13.86 -37.85 -23.44
C GLU A 45 -14.49 -36.47 -23.25
N VAL A 46 -13.85 -35.65 -22.42
CA VAL A 46 -14.21 -34.25 -22.25
C VAL A 46 -13.81 -33.49 -23.52
N THR A 47 -14.82 -33.14 -24.31
CA THR A 47 -14.66 -32.39 -25.57
C THR A 47 -14.55 -30.89 -25.31
N ALA A 48 -14.11 -30.13 -26.32
CA ALA A 48 -14.13 -28.67 -26.27
C ALA A 48 -15.56 -28.13 -26.06
N GLU A 49 -16.56 -28.82 -26.60
CA GLU A 49 -17.97 -28.48 -26.44
C GLU A 49 -18.43 -28.58 -24.99
N LEU A 50 -17.89 -29.52 -24.20
CA LEU A 50 -18.17 -29.61 -22.75
C LEU A 50 -17.40 -28.56 -21.93
N ILE A 51 -16.21 -28.18 -22.35
CA ILE A 51 -15.41 -27.19 -21.61
C ILE A 51 -16.02 -25.79 -21.69
N VAL A 52 -16.67 -25.43 -22.80
CA VAL A 52 -17.35 -24.13 -22.94
C VAL A 52 -18.37 -23.86 -21.82
N PRO A 53 -19.37 -24.74 -21.56
CA PRO A 53 -20.34 -24.52 -20.49
C PRO A 53 -19.70 -24.58 -19.10
N VAL A 54 -18.71 -25.46 -18.85
CA VAL A 54 -17.95 -25.45 -17.57
C VAL A 54 -17.26 -24.09 -17.36
N SER A 55 -16.64 -23.55 -18.40
CA SER A 55 -15.97 -22.24 -18.35
C SER A 55 -16.96 -21.11 -18.11
N ASN A 56 -18.17 -21.19 -18.68
CA ASN A 56 -19.21 -20.20 -18.43
C ASN A 56 -19.69 -20.24 -16.98
N ILE A 57 -19.81 -21.43 -16.38
CA ILE A 57 -20.14 -21.56 -14.95
C ILE A 57 -19.03 -20.93 -14.09
N LEU A 58 -17.76 -21.21 -14.40
CA LEU A 58 -16.63 -20.58 -13.71
C LEU A 58 -16.63 -19.06 -13.86
N LYS A 59 -16.89 -18.53 -15.06
CA LYS A 59 -17.04 -17.07 -15.27
C LYS A 59 -18.15 -16.48 -14.44
N ASN A 60 -19.31 -17.14 -14.39
CA ASN A 60 -20.44 -16.67 -13.60
C ASN A 60 -20.11 -16.67 -12.10
N PHE A 61 -19.40 -17.70 -11.62
CA PHE A 61 -18.90 -17.75 -10.25
C PHE A 61 -17.95 -16.58 -9.96
N TRP A 62 -16.93 -16.37 -10.78
CA TRP A 62 -15.97 -15.29 -10.56
C TRP A 62 -16.59 -13.90 -10.71
N SER A 63 -17.57 -13.74 -11.61
CA SER A 63 -18.38 -12.52 -11.68
C SER A 63 -19.18 -12.29 -10.40
N TRP A 64 -19.76 -13.35 -9.82
CA TRP A 64 -20.45 -13.27 -8.54
C TRP A 64 -19.50 -12.86 -7.42
N VAL A 65 -18.29 -13.44 -7.35
CA VAL A 65 -17.26 -13.09 -6.36
C VAL A 65 -16.91 -11.60 -6.43
N THR A 66 -16.69 -11.06 -7.63
CA THR A 66 -16.33 -9.64 -7.79
C THR A 66 -17.43 -8.66 -7.36
N VAL A 67 -18.69 -9.10 -7.36
CA VAL A 67 -19.85 -8.26 -7.03
C VAL A 67 -20.23 -8.40 -5.54
N ASN A 68 -20.09 -9.59 -4.97
CA ASN A 68 -20.67 -9.90 -3.66
C ASN A 68 -19.65 -10.01 -2.53
N LEU A 69 -18.36 -10.17 -2.84
CA LEU A 69 -17.31 -10.28 -1.83
C LEU A 69 -16.35 -9.09 -1.90
N PRO A 70 -15.87 -8.59 -0.74
CA PRO A 70 -14.79 -7.61 -0.72
C PRO A 70 -13.48 -8.27 -1.20
N TYR A 71 -12.60 -7.49 -1.84
CA TYR A 71 -11.45 -8.02 -2.58
C TYR A 71 -10.41 -8.74 -1.69
N GLU A 72 -10.37 -8.39 -0.41
CA GLU A 72 -9.56 -9.02 0.62
C GLU A 72 -9.96 -10.48 0.86
N GLN A 73 -11.21 -10.84 0.53
CA GLN A 73 -11.76 -12.19 0.67
C GLN A 73 -11.62 -13.04 -0.60
N TRP A 74 -11.24 -12.47 -1.74
CA TRP A 74 -11.18 -13.17 -3.03
C TRP A 74 -10.12 -14.28 -3.12
N LEU A 75 -9.31 -14.51 -2.08
CA LEU A 75 -8.28 -15.54 -2.06
C LEU A 75 -8.53 -16.66 -1.06
N ASN A 76 -9.31 -16.41 -0.02
CA ASN A 76 -9.36 -17.26 1.17
C ASN A 76 -10.74 -17.29 1.86
N SER A 77 -11.78 -16.74 1.24
CA SER A 77 -13.13 -16.91 1.76
C SER A 77 -13.59 -18.36 1.61
N LYS A 78 -14.51 -18.77 2.50
CA LYS A 78 -15.08 -20.13 2.49
C LYS A 78 -15.86 -20.41 1.20
N GLU A 79 -16.42 -19.38 0.59
CA GLU A 79 -17.12 -19.42 -0.70
C GLU A 79 -16.15 -19.58 -1.87
N VAL A 80 -14.95 -18.99 -1.79
CA VAL A 80 -13.98 -18.93 -2.90
C VAL A 80 -13.07 -20.14 -2.95
N GLU A 81 -12.58 -20.60 -1.80
CA GLU A 81 -11.55 -21.65 -1.71
C GLU A 81 -11.95 -22.95 -2.44
N PRO A 82 -13.18 -23.49 -2.31
CA PRO A 82 -13.58 -24.71 -3.02
C PRO A 82 -13.54 -24.56 -4.55
N TRP A 83 -13.97 -23.41 -5.06
CA TRP A 83 -14.02 -23.12 -6.49
C TRP A 83 -12.63 -22.84 -7.07
N LEU A 84 -11.77 -22.17 -6.29
CA LEU A 84 -10.36 -21.99 -6.65
C LEU A 84 -9.64 -23.33 -6.74
N ALA A 85 -9.87 -24.23 -5.77
CA ALA A 85 -9.32 -25.58 -5.78
C ALA A 85 -9.83 -26.38 -7.00
N PHE A 86 -11.14 -26.32 -7.28
CA PHE A 86 -11.73 -26.95 -8.45
C PHE A 86 -11.09 -26.45 -9.76
N GLN A 87 -10.94 -25.14 -9.93
CA GLN A 87 -10.27 -24.56 -11.10
C GLN A 87 -8.82 -25.03 -11.24
N LYS A 88 -8.04 -25.01 -10.15
CA LYS A 88 -6.63 -25.45 -10.16
C LYS A 88 -6.51 -26.93 -10.50
N ASN A 89 -7.36 -27.77 -9.91
CA ASN A 89 -7.35 -29.21 -10.18
C ASN A 89 -7.72 -29.50 -11.64
N LEU A 90 -8.70 -28.77 -12.19
CA LEU A 90 -9.09 -28.87 -13.59
C LEU A 90 -7.93 -28.51 -14.54
N ALA A 91 -7.22 -27.42 -14.24
CA ALA A 91 -6.04 -26.98 -14.98
C ALA A 91 -4.89 -28.01 -14.92
N GLN A 92 -4.62 -28.56 -13.72
CA GLN A 92 -3.59 -29.58 -13.52
C GLN A 92 -3.89 -30.87 -14.27
N GLU A 93 -5.15 -31.33 -14.24
CA GLU A 93 -5.54 -32.56 -14.93
C GLU A 93 -5.40 -32.40 -16.46
N TYR A 94 -5.76 -31.23 -16.99
CA TYR A 94 -5.50 -30.90 -18.39
C TYR A 94 -3.99 -30.90 -18.72
N LYS A 95 -3.16 -30.31 -17.85
CA LYS A 95 -1.70 -30.28 -18.01
C LYS A 95 -1.08 -31.69 -17.98
N ARG A 96 -1.53 -32.57 -17.09
CA ARG A 96 -1.06 -33.97 -17.00
C ARG A 96 -1.33 -34.73 -18.29
N LEU A 97 -2.52 -34.58 -18.84
CA LEU A 97 -2.94 -35.30 -20.04
C LEU A 97 -2.25 -34.78 -21.31
N THR A 98 -2.02 -33.47 -21.39
CA THR A 98 -1.22 -32.90 -22.49
C THR A 98 0.26 -33.31 -22.42
N ALA A 99 0.83 -33.44 -21.22
CA ALA A 99 2.20 -33.94 -21.04
C ALA A 99 2.34 -35.43 -21.44
N ALA A 100 1.31 -36.25 -21.22
CA ALA A 100 1.31 -37.68 -21.57
C ALA A 100 1.31 -37.96 -23.08
N LEU A 101 0.90 -36.98 -23.91
CA LEU A 101 0.88 -37.11 -25.39
C LEU A 101 2.25 -36.86 -26.04
N GLY A 102 3.26 -36.40 -25.29
CA GLY A 102 4.60 -36.12 -25.82
C GLY A 102 4.72 -34.76 -26.55
N PRO A 103 5.93 -34.19 -26.64
CA PRO A 103 6.13 -32.87 -27.26
C PRO A 103 5.80 -32.91 -28.77
N GLY A 104 4.85 -32.07 -29.18
CA GLY A 104 4.46 -31.90 -30.59
C GLY A 104 3.27 -32.73 -31.06
N GLN A 105 2.68 -33.58 -30.22
CA GLN A 105 1.42 -34.25 -30.55
C GLN A 105 0.24 -33.41 -30.05
N THR A 106 -0.65 -33.03 -30.97
CA THR A 106 -1.97 -32.50 -30.62
C THR A 106 -2.88 -33.65 -30.18
N PRO A 107 -3.72 -33.47 -29.15
CA PRO A 107 -4.71 -34.49 -28.78
C PRO A 107 -5.57 -34.90 -29.99
N PRO A 108 -5.98 -36.17 -30.10
CA PRO A 108 -6.97 -36.59 -31.08
C PRO A 108 -8.26 -35.80 -30.80
N GLY A 109 -8.82 -35.10 -31.80
CA GLY A 109 -10.07 -34.35 -31.62
C GLY A 109 -10.08 -32.88 -32.04
N GLY A 110 -9.04 -32.40 -32.73
CA GLY A 110 -9.07 -31.06 -33.34
C GLY A 110 -8.73 -29.95 -32.36
N THR A 111 -7.70 -29.20 -32.72
CA THR A 111 -7.05 -28.17 -31.92
C THR A 111 -7.98 -26.99 -31.63
N ILE A 112 -8.61 -26.97 -30.46
CA ILE A 112 -8.89 -25.69 -29.81
C ILE A 112 -7.82 -25.53 -28.75
N ARG A 113 -6.95 -24.52 -28.94
CA ARG A 113 -6.17 -23.93 -27.86
C ARG A 113 -7.16 -23.54 -26.75
N MET A 114 -7.40 -24.44 -25.79
CA MET A 114 -8.14 -24.15 -24.55
C MET A 114 -7.34 -23.20 -23.62
N THR A 115 -6.36 -22.50 -24.17
CA THR A 115 -5.32 -21.70 -23.48
C THR A 115 -5.86 -20.51 -22.71
N GLY A 116 -7.18 -20.28 -22.71
CA GLY A 116 -7.81 -19.21 -21.93
C GLY A 116 -8.87 -19.68 -20.93
N ALA A 117 -9.31 -20.93 -20.93
CA ALA A 117 -10.45 -21.40 -20.14
C ALA A 117 -10.07 -22.28 -18.94
N LEU A 118 -8.91 -22.95 -19.02
CA LEU A 118 -8.42 -23.90 -18.03
C LEU A 118 -7.05 -23.51 -17.45
N ALA A 119 -6.68 -22.23 -17.54
CA ALA A 119 -5.46 -21.77 -16.88
C ALA A 119 -5.65 -21.81 -15.36
N GLU A 120 -4.60 -22.14 -14.61
CA GLU A 120 -4.64 -22.13 -13.14
C GLU A 120 -5.08 -20.77 -12.58
N ASP A 121 -4.81 -19.70 -13.33
CA ASP A 121 -5.11 -18.29 -13.06
C ASP A 121 -6.28 -17.75 -13.90
N PHE A 122 -7.21 -18.60 -14.36
CA PHE A 122 -8.35 -18.21 -15.21
C PHE A 122 -9.14 -16.97 -14.71
N HIS A 123 -9.30 -16.83 -13.41
CA HIS A 123 -10.03 -15.72 -12.80
C HIS A 123 -9.24 -14.41 -12.75
N HIS A 124 -7.91 -14.45 -12.90
CA HIS A 124 -7.03 -13.29 -12.73
C HIS A 124 -7.44 -12.09 -13.60
N PRO A 125 -7.70 -12.22 -14.92
CA PRO A 125 -8.10 -11.07 -15.74
C PRO A 125 -9.40 -10.40 -15.30
N MET A 126 -10.35 -11.17 -14.73
CA MET A 126 -11.60 -10.61 -14.23
C MET A 126 -11.37 -9.82 -12.94
N MET A 127 -10.64 -10.41 -11.99
CA MET A 127 -10.30 -9.74 -10.73
C MET A 127 -9.45 -8.49 -10.97
N TYR A 128 -8.44 -8.59 -11.84
CA TYR A 128 -7.57 -7.48 -12.19
C TYR A 128 -8.35 -6.29 -12.76
N ARG A 129 -9.27 -6.54 -13.70
CA ARG A 129 -10.09 -5.48 -14.30
C ARG A 129 -10.91 -4.72 -13.25
N MET A 130 -11.54 -5.45 -12.34
CA MET A 130 -12.35 -4.84 -11.27
C MET A 130 -11.49 -4.00 -10.32
N LEU A 131 -10.30 -4.49 -9.98
CA LEU A 131 -9.34 -3.76 -9.14
C LEU A 131 -8.76 -2.54 -9.87
N GLU A 132 -8.49 -2.65 -11.16
CA GLU A 132 -7.98 -1.55 -12.00
C GLU A 132 -9.01 -0.42 -12.12
N GLU A 133 -10.28 -0.77 -12.34
CA GLU A 133 -11.37 0.19 -12.33
C GLU A 133 -11.47 0.89 -10.97
N ARG A 134 -11.43 0.13 -9.87
CA ARG A 134 -11.47 0.70 -8.52
C ARG A 134 -10.27 1.61 -8.25
N TYR A 135 -9.07 1.20 -8.64
CA TYR A 135 -7.85 2.00 -8.53
C TYR A 135 -7.98 3.34 -9.27
N GLY A 136 -8.58 3.33 -10.47
CA GLY A 136 -8.82 4.53 -11.26
C GLY A 136 -9.81 5.50 -10.62
N HIS A 137 -10.79 5.01 -9.86
CA HIS A 137 -11.77 5.84 -9.14
C HIS A 137 -11.27 6.33 -7.77
N ALA A 138 -10.31 5.61 -7.16
CA ALA A 138 -9.82 5.88 -5.81
C ALA A 138 -8.90 7.10 -5.69
N GLY A 139 -8.47 7.71 -6.79
CA GLY A 139 -7.53 8.83 -6.77
C GLY A 139 -7.56 9.70 -8.03
N PRO A 140 -6.81 10.82 -8.06
CA PRO A 140 -6.74 11.68 -9.23
C PRO A 140 -6.12 10.93 -10.42
N ALA A 141 -6.67 11.13 -11.62
CA ALA A 141 -6.24 10.48 -12.87
C ALA A 141 -4.85 10.96 -13.39
N LEU A 142 -3.98 11.46 -12.51
CA LEU A 142 -2.66 11.96 -12.85
C LEU A 142 -1.63 10.83 -13.02
N LEU A 143 -1.71 9.78 -12.19
CA LEU A 143 -0.84 8.61 -12.27
C LEU A 143 -1.61 7.41 -12.80
N ASP A 144 -1.29 7.02 -14.03
CA ASP A 144 -1.78 5.77 -14.60
C ASP A 144 -1.15 4.55 -13.89
N LEU A 145 -1.99 3.59 -13.53
CA LEU A 145 -1.58 2.32 -12.93
C LEU A 145 -0.54 1.60 -13.79
N SER A 146 -0.72 1.63 -15.11
CA SER A 146 0.17 0.94 -16.04
C SER A 146 1.60 1.48 -15.97
N ASN A 147 1.75 2.81 -15.81
CA ASN A 147 3.03 3.47 -15.65
C ASN A 147 3.70 3.10 -14.32
N LEU A 148 2.95 3.12 -13.21
CA LEU A 148 3.48 2.74 -11.90
C LEU A 148 3.95 1.27 -11.89
N LEU A 149 3.09 0.35 -12.33
CA LEU A 149 3.43 -1.07 -12.36
C LEU A 149 4.60 -1.33 -13.32
N ALA A 150 4.69 -0.66 -14.47
CA ALA A 150 5.84 -0.81 -15.37
C ALA A 150 7.16 -0.45 -14.68
N VAL A 151 7.20 0.60 -13.85
CA VAL A 151 8.38 0.98 -13.07
C VAL A 151 8.71 -0.08 -12.01
N VAL A 152 7.72 -0.58 -11.26
CA VAL A 152 7.92 -1.63 -10.24
C VAL A 152 8.43 -2.93 -10.86
N VAL A 153 7.80 -3.36 -11.95
CA VAL A 153 8.13 -4.60 -12.68
C VAL A 153 9.54 -4.52 -13.26
N ARG A 154 9.89 -3.37 -13.84
CA ARG A 154 11.24 -3.15 -14.37
C ARG A 154 12.28 -3.14 -13.24
N SER A 155 11.96 -2.55 -12.09
CA SER A 155 12.81 -2.58 -10.89
C SER A 155 13.10 -4.02 -10.49
N SER A 156 12.05 -4.82 -10.30
CA SER A 156 12.11 -6.24 -9.93
C SER A 156 13.00 -7.05 -10.89
N ARG A 157 12.73 -6.94 -12.19
CA ARG A 157 13.50 -7.65 -13.24
C ARG A 157 14.98 -7.25 -13.27
N MET A 158 15.29 -5.96 -13.11
CA MET A 158 16.68 -5.51 -13.13
C MET A 158 17.45 -5.90 -11.86
N MET A 159 16.79 -5.89 -10.70
CA MET A 159 17.35 -6.32 -9.42
C MET A 159 17.44 -7.83 -9.25
N GLY A 160 16.74 -8.61 -10.08
CA GLY A 160 16.52 -10.03 -9.86
C GLY A 160 15.43 -10.28 -8.81
N TYR A 161 14.79 -11.44 -8.90
CA TYR A 161 13.63 -11.79 -8.08
C TYR A 161 14.01 -12.21 -6.66
N ALA A 162 13.09 -11.99 -5.73
CA ALA A 162 13.18 -12.40 -4.34
C ALA A 162 12.91 -13.91 -4.17
N ASP A 163 13.76 -14.57 -3.40
CA ASP A 163 13.56 -15.95 -2.99
C ASP A 163 12.41 -16.05 -1.97
N LYS A 164 11.84 -17.26 -1.82
CA LYS A 164 10.70 -17.52 -0.92
C LYS A 164 10.94 -17.10 0.54
N GLY A 165 12.20 -17.05 0.99
CA GLY A 165 12.57 -16.67 2.36
C GLY A 165 13.31 -15.33 2.49
N SER A 166 13.44 -14.53 1.42
CA SER A 166 14.25 -13.31 1.41
C SER A 166 13.45 -12.03 1.20
N THR A 167 12.12 -12.08 1.33
CA THR A 167 11.23 -10.92 1.10
C THR A 167 11.51 -9.77 2.04
N ASP A 168 11.84 -10.07 3.31
CA ASP A 168 12.09 -9.06 4.34
C ASP A 168 13.39 -8.27 4.10
N ASN A 169 14.27 -8.80 3.25
CA ASN A 169 15.51 -8.15 2.85
C ASN A 169 15.40 -7.46 1.47
N TYR A 170 14.22 -7.49 0.84
CA TYR A 170 14.00 -6.95 -0.50
C TYR A 170 13.22 -5.62 -0.43
N PRO A 171 13.55 -4.59 -1.23
CA PRO A 171 14.62 -4.57 -2.24
C PRO A 171 15.98 -4.04 -1.72
N LEU A 172 16.00 -3.30 -0.61
CA LEU A 172 17.16 -2.48 -0.23
C LEU A 172 18.41 -3.31 0.14
N LYS A 173 18.28 -4.25 1.09
CA LYS A 173 19.41 -5.08 1.52
C LYS A 173 19.89 -6.00 0.38
N HIS A 174 18.97 -6.54 -0.41
CA HIS A 174 19.29 -7.30 -1.61
C HIS A 174 20.15 -6.49 -2.58
N LEU A 175 19.76 -5.23 -2.84
CA LEU A 175 20.52 -4.35 -3.73
C LEU A 175 21.91 -4.00 -3.16
N GLN A 176 22.02 -3.78 -1.84
CA GLN A 176 23.31 -3.57 -1.16
C GLN A 176 24.23 -4.79 -1.29
N GLN A 177 23.71 -6.00 -1.10
CA GLN A 177 24.48 -7.24 -1.26
C GLN A 177 24.95 -7.43 -2.71
N ARG A 178 24.08 -7.18 -3.68
CA ARG A 178 24.45 -7.25 -5.10
C ARG A 178 25.50 -6.20 -5.50
N LYS A 179 25.48 -5.01 -4.90
CA LYS A 179 26.48 -3.96 -5.14
C LYS A 179 27.92 -4.46 -4.97
N GLN A 180 28.17 -5.31 -3.98
CA GLN A 180 29.50 -5.86 -3.69
C GLN A 180 30.00 -6.82 -4.78
N GLN A 181 29.10 -7.35 -5.61
CA GLN A 181 29.41 -8.34 -6.65
C GLN A 181 29.68 -7.70 -8.02
N PHE A 182 29.35 -6.43 -8.20
CA PHE A 182 29.50 -5.73 -9.48
C PHE A 182 30.90 -5.11 -9.61
N GLN A 183 31.66 -5.55 -10.61
CA GLN A 183 33.04 -5.10 -10.84
C GLN A 183 33.21 -4.37 -12.19
N SER A 184 32.24 -4.44 -13.10
CA SER A 184 32.35 -3.89 -14.46
C SER A 184 31.58 -2.59 -14.70
N ARG A 185 32.02 -1.78 -15.67
CA ARG A 185 31.35 -0.50 -16.04
C ARG A 185 29.89 -0.67 -16.50
N TYR A 186 29.57 -1.78 -17.18
CA TYR A 186 28.21 -2.08 -17.63
C TYR A 186 27.26 -2.31 -16.44
N GLU A 187 27.75 -2.99 -15.40
CA GLU A 187 27.01 -3.25 -14.18
C GLU A 187 26.76 -1.97 -13.38
N ILE A 188 27.67 -1.00 -13.44
CA ILE A 188 27.47 0.34 -12.85
C ILE A 188 26.29 1.04 -13.52
N GLY A 189 26.20 1.01 -14.85
CA GLY A 189 25.07 1.61 -15.58
C GLY A 189 23.72 0.97 -15.20
N LYS A 190 23.70 -0.36 -15.10
CA LYS A 190 22.53 -1.11 -14.62
C LYS A 190 22.13 -0.72 -13.19
N PHE A 191 23.10 -0.51 -12.31
CA PHE A 191 22.86 -0.10 -10.92
C PHE A 191 22.25 1.30 -10.85
N LYS A 192 22.78 2.28 -11.60
CA LYS A 192 22.20 3.63 -11.69
C LYS A 192 20.73 3.60 -12.13
N ALA A 193 20.42 2.78 -13.12
CA ALA A 193 19.06 2.58 -13.60
C ALA A 193 18.12 2.01 -12.52
N ILE A 194 18.58 1.04 -11.72
CA ILE A 194 17.81 0.49 -10.60
C ILE A 194 17.49 1.58 -9.57
N TYR A 195 18.46 2.44 -9.22
CA TYR A 195 18.23 3.56 -8.29
C TYR A 195 17.21 4.55 -8.84
N ALA A 196 17.32 4.89 -10.12
CA ALA A 196 16.33 5.76 -10.77
C ALA A 196 14.92 5.13 -10.72
N LEU A 197 14.78 3.84 -11.05
CA LEU A 197 13.50 3.13 -10.98
C LEU A 197 12.91 3.08 -9.57
N LEU A 198 13.70 2.71 -8.56
CA LEU A 198 13.24 2.66 -7.17
C LEU A 198 12.90 4.06 -6.64
N GLY A 199 13.71 5.07 -6.95
CA GLY A 199 13.43 6.45 -6.60
C GLY A 199 12.15 6.97 -7.25
N THR A 200 11.91 6.62 -8.52
CA THR A 200 10.68 6.97 -9.23
C THR A 200 9.48 6.26 -8.62
N ALA A 201 9.56 4.96 -8.35
CA ALA A 201 8.50 4.23 -7.68
C ALA A 201 8.17 4.84 -6.31
N PHE A 202 9.19 5.14 -5.50
CA PHE A 202 9.05 5.80 -4.19
C PHE A 202 8.33 7.14 -4.33
N TYR A 203 8.79 7.99 -5.24
CA TYR A 203 8.20 9.31 -5.45
C TYR A 203 6.74 9.21 -5.92
N LEU A 204 6.45 8.36 -6.89
CA LEU A 204 5.09 8.18 -7.41
C LEU A 204 4.13 7.67 -6.33
N ILE A 205 4.55 6.67 -5.55
CA ILE A 205 3.75 6.08 -4.46
C ILE A 205 3.39 7.13 -3.40
N HIS A 206 4.35 7.94 -2.95
CA HIS A 206 4.11 8.87 -1.84
C HIS A 206 3.49 10.22 -2.27
N HIS A 207 3.55 10.58 -3.55
CA HIS A 207 3.01 11.86 -4.05
C HIS A 207 1.75 11.75 -4.89
N TYR A 208 1.41 10.57 -5.44
CA TYR A 208 0.31 10.44 -6.39
C TYR A 208 -0.69 9.33 -6.06
N CYS A 209 -0.32 8.35 -5.22
CA CYS A 209 -1.25 7.29 -4.83
C CYS A 209 -2.04 7.71 -3.58
N THR A 210 -3.35 7.47 -3.60
CA THR A 210 -4.19 7.56 -2.41
C THR A 210 -3.97 6.39 -1.46
N ALA A 211 -4.34 6.52 -0.18
CA ALA A 211 -4.31 5.39 0.76
C ALA A 211 -5.05 4.14 0.22
N GLU A 212 -6.25 4.31 -0.36
CA GLU A 212 -7.00 3.22 -1.00
C GLU A 212 -6.24 2.63 -2.20
N GLN A 213 -5.65 3.47 -3.06
CA GLN A 213 -4.81 2.98 -4.16
C GLN A 213 -3.63 2.14 -3.66
N LEU A 214 -2.99 2.53 -2.56
CA LEU A 214 -1.89 1.77 -1.94
C LEU A 214 -2.35 0.40 -1.43
N GLU A 215 -3.54 0.30 -0.85
CA GLU A 215 -4.13 -0.96 -0.38
C GLU A 215 -4.43 -1.93 -1.55
N LEU A 216 -4.81 -1.39 -2.71
CA LEU A 216 -5.14 -2.19 -3.90
C LEU A 216 -3.89 -2.76 -4.61
N LEU A 217 -2.73 -2.09 -4.53
CA LEU A 217 -1.53 -2.46 -5.30
C LEU A 217 -1.08 -3.93 -5.11
N PRO A 218 -1.02 -4.50 -3.88
CA PRO A 218 -0.68 -5.91 -3.69
C PRO A 218 -1.63 -6.87 -4.43
N TYR A 219 -2.93 -6.56 -4.46
CA TYR A 219 -3.94 -7.37 -5.14
C TYR A 219 -3.84 -7.24 -6.66
N LEU A 220 -3.60 -6.02 -7.16
CA LEU A 220 -3.34 -5.78 -8.59
C LEU A 220 -2.12 -6.56 -9.08
N ILE A 221 -1.04 -6.59 -8.30
CA ILE A 221 0.15 -7.39 -8.61
C ILE A 221 -0.19 -8.89 -8.61
N HIS A 222 -0.94 -9.36 -7.60
CA HIS A 222 -1.34 -10.76 -7.48
C HIS A 222 -2.14 -11.23 -8.71
N TYR A 223 -3.20 -10.49 -9.07
CA TYR A 223 -4.09 -10.84 -10.17
C TYR A 223 -3.55 -10.47 -11.56
N ARG A 224 -2.33 -9.96 -11.68
CA ARG A 224 -1.75 -9.67 -12.99
C ARG A 224 -1.59 -10.96 -13.80
N ALA A 225 -2.06 -10.92 -15.05
CA ALA A 225 -1.95 -12.02 -16.00
C ALA A 225 -0.49 -12.29 -16.39
N LEU A 226 -0.19 -13.52 -16.81
CA LEU A 226 1.10 -13.92 -17.39
C LEU A 226 2.31 -13.55 -16.52
N THR A 227 2.16 -13.69 -15.20
CA THR A 227 3.18 -13.33 -14.21
C THR A 227 3.52 -14.56 -13.38
N THR A 228 4.80 -14.80 -13.10
CA THR A 228 5.21 -15.92 -12.24
C THR A 228 5.04 -15.59 -10.75
N ASP A 229 5.05 -16.61 -9.89
CA ASP A 229 4.97 -16.39 -8.44
C ASP A 229 6.20 -15.66 -7.89
N GLU A 230 7.37 -15.86 -8.50
CA GLU A 230 8.60 -15.11 -8.19
C GLU A 230 8.45 -13.63 -8.53
N GLU A 231 7.88 -13.31 -9.70
CA GLU A 231 7.60 -11.94 -10.12
C GLU A 231 6.63 -11.27 -9.15
N ARG A 232 5.46 -11.91 -8.87
CA ARG A 232 4.46 -11.40 -7.92
C ARG A 232 5.09 -11.13 -6.55
N ARG A 233 5.82 -12.10 -5.99
CA ARG A 233 6.47 -11.97 -4.68
C ARG A 233 7.43 -10.78 -4.63
N SER A 234 8.25 -10.61 -5.67
CA SER A 234 9.26 -9.54 -5.73
C SER A 234 8.63 -8.17 -5.88
N GLU A 235 7.63 -8.05 -6.76
CA GLU A 235 6.90 -6.80 -7.02
C GLU A 235 6.09 -6.38 -5.79
N THR A 236 5.38 -7.32 -5.14
CA THR A 236 4.68 -7.07 -3.88
C THR A 236 5.66 -6.65 -2.77
N ALA A 237 6.83 -7.28 -2.68
CA ALA A 237 7.84 -6.91 -1.68
C ALA A 237 8.37 -5.48 -1.89
N ILE A 238 8.62 -5.06 -3.15
CA ILE A 238 9.00 -3.67 -3.46
C ILE A 238 7.92 -2.71 -2.98
N VAL A 239 6.67 -2.93 -3.40
CA VAL A 239 5.57 -2.03 -3.08
C VAL A 239 5.35 -1.94 -1.57
N LYS A 240 5.25 -3.09 -0.88
CA LYS A 240 5.11 -3.12 0.58
C LYS A 240 6.27 -2.43 1.29
N SER A 241 7.50 -2.65 0.84
CA SER A 241 8.65 -2.01 1.46
C SER A 241 8.66 -0.50 1.25
N ILE A 242 8.26 0.01 0.08
CA ILE A 242 8.17 1.46 -0.18
C ILE A 242 7.06 2.11 0.67
N ILE A 243 5.91 1.45 0.80
CA ILE A 243 4.76 1.93 1.57
C ILE A 243 5.09 1.96 3.07
N ASN A 244 5.67 0.88 3.59
CA ASN A 244 5.82 0.67 5.03
C ASN A 244 7.14 1.19 5.60
N ASN A 245 8.21 1.26 4.80
CA ASN A 245 9.55 1.66 5.28
C ASN A 245 10.06 2.92 4.57
N PRO A 246 9.29 4.02 4.46
CA PRO A 246 9.70 5.17 3.69
C PRO A 246 10.99 5.82 4.21
N LEU A 247 11.24 5.82 5.53
CA LEU A 247 12.47 6.38 6.10
C LEU A 247 13.72 5.59 5.69
N ASP A 248 13.60 4.25 5.61
CA ASP A 248 14.70 3.40 5.16
C ASP A 248 15.08 3.68 3.71
N PHE A 249 14.07 3.93 2.86
CA PHE A 249 14.30 4.33 1.46
C PHE A 249 14.95 5.72 1.37
N GLN A 250 14.50 6.69 2.15
CA GLN A 250 15.12 8.02 2.17
C GLN A 250 16.59 7.97 2.56
N ASN A 251 16.90 7.28 3.66
CA ASN A 251 18.27 7.10 4.14
C ASN A 251 19.12 6.39 3.07
N PHE A 252 18.58 5.32 2.48
CA PHE A 252 19.24 4.59 1.41
C PHE A 252 19.55 5.48 0.20
N PHE A 253 18.61 6.32 -0.23
CA PHE A 253 18.81 7.25 -1.34
C PHE A 253 19.79 8.37 -0.99
N LEU A 254 19.77 8.88 0.24
CA LEU A 254 20.67 9.92 0.72
C LEU A 254 22.13 9.44 0.72
N GLU A 255 22.38 8.24 1.25
CA GLU A 255 23.70 7.58 1.24
C GLU A 255 24.24 7.39 -0.19
N HIS A 256 23.33 7.21 -1.15
CA HIS A 256 23.65 6.86 -2.52
C HIS A 256 23.32 7.96 -3.53
N LYS A 257 23.15 9.21 -3.09
CA LYS A 257 22.72 10.32 -3.95
C LYS A 257 23.57 10.48 -5.21
N ASN A 258 24.88 10.18 -5.12
CA ASN A 258 25.83 10.28 -6.23
C ASN A 258 25.63 9.22 -7.33
N VAL A 259 24.85 8.17 -7.05
CA VAL A 259 24.55 7.10 -8.00
C VAL A 259 23.42 7.49 -8.96
N PHE A 260 22.48 8.34 -8.53
CA PHE A 260 21.37 8.77 -9.36
C PHE A 260 21.84 9.49 -10.63
N ASP A 261 21.34 9.04 -11.77
CA ASP A 261 21.70 9.55 -13.09
C ASP A 261 20.44 9.82 -13.90
N ILE A 262 20.21 11.09 -14.25
CA ILE A 262 19.04 11.49 -15.04
C ILE A 262 19.07 10.90 -16.45
N LYS A 263 20.24 10.46 -16.92
CA LYS A 263 20.36 9.79 -18.23
C LYS A 263 19.46 8.55 -18.32
N SER A 264 19.24 7.85 -17.20
CA SER A 264 18.34 6.69 -17.15
C SER A 264 16.90 7.02 -17.55
N PHE A 265 16.43 8.25 -17.35
CA PHE A 265 15.11 8.69 -17.80
C PHE A 265 14.97 8.80 -19.32
N ARG A 266 16.09 8.96 -20.03
CA ARG A 266 16.12 8.98 -21.51
C ARG A 266 16.34 7.59 -22.09
N GLU A 267 17.02 6.72 -21.36
CA GLU A 267 17.43 5.39 -21.83
C GLU A 267 16.38 4.30 -21.53
N LEU A 268 15.56 4.49 -20.49
CA LEU A 268 14.53 3.54 -20.11
C LEU A 268 13.14 4.10 -20.41
N GLU A 269 12.44 3.45 -21.34
CA GLU A 269 11.09 3.82 -21.76
C GLU A 269 10.13 3.99 -20.58
N VAL A 270 10.17 3.07 -19.60
CA VAL A 270 9.30 3.13 -18.41
C VAL A 270 9.55 4.37 -17.54
N LEU A 271 10.79 4.88 -17.50
CA LEU A 271 11.12 6.11 -16.78
C LEU A 271 10.74 7.34 -17.60
N SER A 272 10.91 7.27 -18.93
CA SER A 272 10.48 8.32 -19.84
C SER A 272 8.96 8.55 -19.74
N ALA A 273 8.17 7.47 -19.65
CA ALA A 273 6.71 7.54 -19.49
C ALA A 273 6.29 8.24 -18.19
N ALA A 274 7.04 8.05 -17.09
CA ALA A 274 6.79 8.70 -15.81
C ALA A 274 7.44 10.11 -15.68
N SER A 275 8.22 10.55 -16.67
CA SER A 275 9.06 11.75 -16.54
C SER A 275 8.29 13.04 -16.30
N ALA A 276 7.05 13.15 -16.80
CA ALA A 276 6.19 14.31 -16.59
C ALA A 276 5.68 14.43 -15.15
N LEU A 277 5.68 13.33 -14.40
CA LEU A 277 5.19 13.27 -13.03
C LEU A 277 6.31 13.46 -12.01
N VAL A 278 7.57 13.47 -12.40
CA VAL A 278 8.71 13.62 -11.46
C VAL A 278 9.48 14.91 -11.72
N PRO A 279 10.21 15.45 -10.72
CA PRO A 279 11.09 16.59 -10.94
C PRO A 279 12.10 16.35 -12.07
N SER A 280 12.20 17.31 -12.99
CA SER A 280 12.99 17.18 -14.23
C SER A 280 14.50 17.31 -14.02
N SER A 281 14.92 18.00 -12.96
CA SER A 281 16.34 18.13 -12.61
C SER A 281 16.77 17.06 -11.60
N ARG A 282 17.97 16.52 -11.78
CA ARG A 282 18.57 15.56 -10.85
C ARG A 282 18.57 16.06 -9.40
N VAL A 283 18.89 17.34 -9.20
CA VAL A 283 18.98 17.95 -7.86
C VAL A 283 17.61 18.00 -7.20
N GLN A 284 16.56 18.45 -7.92
CA GLN A 284 15.21 18.49 -7.39
C GLN A 284 14.65 17.08 -7.16
N PHE A 285 14.93 16.13 -8.05
CA PHE A 285 14.45 14.75 -7.90
C PHE A 285 15.06 14.08 -6.66
N ILE A 286 16.39 14.16 -6.50
CA ILE A 286 17.05 13.66 -5.29
C ILE A 286 16.53 14.40 -4.07
N GLY A 287 16.39 15.73 -4.13
CA GLY A 287 15.81 16.53 -3.05
C GLY A 287 14.45 15.99 -2.64
N ALA A 288 13.54 15.78 -3.58
CA ALA A 288 12.19 15.32 -3.29
C ALA A 288 12.12 13.92 -2.65
N ILE A 289 13.06 13.01 -2.96
CA ILE A 289 13.10 11.65 -2.38
C ILE A 289 14.03 11.52 -1.16
N THR A 290 14.79 12.56 -0.81
CA THR A 290 15.74 12.55 0.32
C THR A 290 15.58 13.69 1.32
N GLU A 291 14.69 14.64 1.05
CA GLU A 291 14.40 15.75 1.97
C GLU A 291 13.97 15.17 3.31
N ASP A 292 14.65 15.59 4.38
CA ASP A 292 14.48 15.07 5.74
C ASP A 292 13.09 15.45 6.26
N ASN A 293 12.12 14.63 5.87
CA ASN A 293 10.72 14.85 6.17
C ASN A 293 10.39 14.00 7.39
N TRP A 294 10.17 14.68 8.52
CA TRP A 294 9.73 14.08 9.77
C TRP A 294 8.52 13.15 9.56
N LEU A 295 7.74 13.45 8.54
CA LEU A 295 6.54 12.77 8.17
C LEU A 295 6.76 11.33 7.71
N TYR A 296 7.86 11.01 7.02
CA TYR A 296 8.09 9.61 6.64
C TYR A 296 8.44 8.75 7.85
N GLY A 297 9.20 9.31 8.81
CA GLY A 297 9.42 8.65 10.10
C GLY A 297 8.11 8.47 10.86
N PHE A 298 7.23 9.48 10.85
CA PHE A 298 5.90 9.41 11.45
C PHE A 298 5.00 8.36 10.77
N ILE A 299 4.87 8.39 9.44
CA ILE A 299 4.08 7.44 8.64
C ILE A 299 4.58 6.02 8.88
N GLN A 300 5.89 5.79 8.85
CA GLN A 300 6.47 4.49 9.16
C GLN A 300 6.10 4.03 10.57
N ASN A 301 6.18 4.93 11.56
CA ASN A 301 5.79 4.62 12.93
C ASN A 301 4.31 4.22 13.04
N CYS A 302 3.42 4.96 12.38
CA CYS A 302 1.98 4.62 12.29
C CYS A 302 1.75 3.23 11.69
N ARG A 303 2.44 2.93 10.58
CA ARG A 303 2.23 1.68 9.82
C ARG A 303 2.88 0.46 10.46
N CYS A 304 4.00 0.62 11.16
CA CYS A 304 4.65 -0.47 11.88
C CYS A 304 3.97 -0.79 13.22
N GLN A 305 3.22 0.16 13.80
CA GLN A 305 2.57 0.03 15.10
C GLN A 305 1.04 -0.01 14.99
N GLN A 306 0.49 -0.76 14.04
CA GLN A 306 -0.97 -0.81 13.81
C GLN A 306 -1.77 -1.29 15.04
N ASP A 307 -1.18 -2.10 15.91
CA ASP A 307 -1.81 -2.58 17.15
C ASP A 307 -1.54 -1.68 18.37
N ALA A 308 -0.71 -0.65 18.23
CA ALA A 308 -0.42 0.27 19.32
C ALA A 308 -1.57 1.25 19.54
N SER A 309 -1.71 1.74 20.76
CA SER A 309 -2.63 2.85 21.01
C SER A 309 -2.15 4.09 20.24
N PRO A 310 -3.05 4.89 19.64
CA PRO A 310 -2.67 6.10 18.92
C PRO A 310 -1.77 7.05 19.74
N ASN A 311 -1.98 7.05 21.05
CA ASN A 311 -1.27 7.86 22.02
C ASN A 311 0.21 7.45 22.16
N LEU A 312 0.52 6.15 22.02
CA LEU A 312 1.92 5.67 22.00
C LEU A 312 2.65 6.18 20.76
N ILE A 313 1.98 6.19 19.61
CA ILE A 313 2.53 6.72 18.35
C ILE A 313 2.79 8.22 18.49
N LEU A 314 1.84 8.98 19.05
CA LEU A 314 2.01 10.42 19.30
C LEU A 314 3.17 10.70 20.26
N ASN A 315 3.25 9.98 21.38
CA ASN A 315 4.27 10.18 22.40
C ASN A 315 5.68 9.82 21.92
N SER A 316 5.82 8.78 21.09
CA SER A 316 7.11 8.44 20.47
C SER A 316 7.50 9.44 19.37
N SER A 317 6.53 9.98 18.63
CA SER A 317 6.78 10.90 17.52
C SER A 317 7.04 12.34 17.96
N ILE A 318 6.54 12.79 19.12
CA ILE A 318 6.71 14.18 19.56
C ILE A 318 8.17 14.53 19.86
N GLN A 319 8.94 13.58 20.37
CA GLN A 319 10.36 13.76 20.63
C GLN A 319 11.15 14.09 19.35
N PHE A 320 10.70 13.58 18.20
CA PHE A 320 11.33 13.87 16.92
C PHE A 320 11.15 15.33 16.52
N LEU A 321 9.91 15.86 16.63
CA LEU A 321 9.63 17.28 16.38
C LEU A 321 10.37 18.19 17.37
N GLU A 322 10.40 17.80 18.64
CA GLU A 322 11.12 18.54 19.68
C GLU A 322 12.62 18.61 19.41
N THR A 323 13.22 17.49 18.99
CA THR A 323 14.64 17.40 18.65
C THR A 323 14.97 18.22 17.41
N LYS A 324 14.18 18.10 16.34
CA LYS A 324 14.38 18.92 15.12
C LYS A 324 14.25 20.41 15.40
N PHE A 325 13.25 20.82 16.17
CA PHE A 325 13.07 22.23 16.53
C PHE A 325 14.21 22.74 17.41
N ALA A 326 14.75 21.91 18.31
CA ALA A 326 15.89 22.31 19.16
C ALA A 326 17.17 22.60 18.37
N MET A 327 17.29 22.11 17.12
CA MET A 327 18.40 22.45 16.23
C MET A 327 18.25 23.85 15.59
N GLN A 328 17.08 24.48 15.71
CA GLN A 328 16.88 25.84 15.20
C GLN A 328 17.57 26.87 16.11
N LYS A 329 18.07 27.93 15.47
CA LYS A 329 18.68 29.07 16.17
C LYS A 329 17.66 29.85 16.98
N ASP A 330 16.46 30.04 16.43
CA ASP A 330 15.34 30.65 17.13
C ASP A 330 14.44 29.55 17.71
N GLN A 331 14.28 29.55 19.03
CA GLN A 331 13.43 28.60 19.76
C GLN A 331 12.22 29.28 20.41
N SER A 332 11.89 30.50 19.97
CA SER A 332 10.74 31.25 20.44
C SER A 332 9.42 30.53 20.12
N TYR A 333 8.37 30.90 20.84
CA TYR A 333 7.02 30.42 20.55
C TYR A 333 6.57 30.73 19.11
N THR A 334 6.93 31.90 18.57
CA THR A 334 6.60 32.27 17.19
C THR A 334 7.33 31.37 16.19
N ALA A 335 8.62 31.09 16.41
CA ALA A 335 9.35 30.14 15.59
C ALA A 335 8.73 28.72 15.63
N ALA A 336 8.16 28.31 16.77
CA ALA A 336 7.45 27.03 16.86
C ALA A 336 6.18 27.00 16.00
N LEU A 337 5.43 28.11 15.92
CA LEU A 337 4.26 28.22 15.02
C LEU A 337 4.66 28.17 13.55
N ASP A 338 5.75 28.86 13.19
CA ASP A 338 6.28 28.84 11.83
C ASP A 338 6.78 27.44 11.45
N PHE A 339 7.45 26.75 12.38
CA PHE A 339 7.86 25.36 12.21
C PHE A 339 6.66 24.44 12.03
N SER A 340 5.63 24.56 12.88
CA SER A 340 4.40 23.74 12.76
C SER A 340 3.65 24.01 11.45
N SER A 341 3.61 25.27 11.01
CA SER A 341 2.98 25.64 9.73
C SER A 341 3.75 25.07 8.54
N THR A 342 5.10 25.08 8.61
CA THR A 342 5.96 24.42 7.62
C THR A 342 5.73 22.92 7.59
N ALA A 343 5.73 22.27 8.76
CA ALA A 343 5.48 20.83 8.90
C ALA A 343 4.09 20.43 8.36
N LYS A 344 3.07 21.26 8.58
CA LYS A 344 1.74 21.06 8.01
C LYS A 344 1.74 21.18 6.48
N ALA A 345 2.45 22.17 5.93
CA ALA A 345 2.58 22.32 4.48
C ALA A 345 3.31 21.13 3.84
N GLU A 346 4.32 20.57 4.52
CA GLU A 346 4.97 19.31 4.13
C GLU A 346 3.98 18.14 4.17
N MET A 347 3.17 18.05 5.22
CA MET A 347 2.11 17.04 5.33
C MET A 347 1.13 17.10 4.17
N SER A 348 0.69 18.30 3.78
CA SER A 348 -0.19 18.47 2.61
C SER A 348 0.39 17.94 1.29
N LYS A 349 1.73 17.85 1.14
CA LYS A 349 2.36 17.34 -0.10
C LYS A 349 2.24 15.83 -0.29
N VAL A 350 2.09 15.07 0.79
CA VAL A 350 1.99 13.59 0.76
C VAL A 350 0.69 13.09 1.40
N MET A 351 -0.18 14.01 1.83
CA MET A 351 -1.48 13.74 2.47
C MET A 351 -2.34 12.77 1.67
N ILE A 352 -2.24 12.80 0.34
CA ILE A 352 -2.95 11.88 -0.55
C ILE A 352 -2.67 10.42 -0.18
N SER A 353 -1.41 10.10 0.15
CA SER A 353 -0.95 8.75 0.49
C SER A 353 -1.19 8.35 1.95
N MET A 354 -1.77 9.25 2.75
CA MET A 354 -2.03 9.04 4.18
C MET A 354 -3.50 8.63 4.41
N THR A 355 -3.73 7.78 5.40
CA THR A 355 -5.09 7.47 5.87
C THR A 355 -5.67 8.64 6.67
N GLU A 356 -7.00 8.69 6.81
CA GLU A 356 -7.66 9.71 7.66
C GLU A 356 -7.12 9.69 9.09
N GLU A 357 -6.84 8.50 9.63
CA GLU A 357 -6.26 8.32 10.96
C GLU A 357 -4.82 8.85 11.04
N GLU A 358 -3.98 8.58 10.04
CA GLU A 358 -2.62 9.13 9.96
C GLU A 358 -2.65 10.66 9.90
N ILE A 359 -3.57 11.26 9.15
CA ILE A 359 -3.76 12.72 9.05
C ILE A 359 -4.20 13.30 10.40
N ARG A 360 -5.19 12.67 11.03
CA ARG A 360 -5.70 13.06 12.36
C ARG A 360 -4.58 13.04 13.39
N LEU A 361 -3.79 11.97 13.42
CA LEU A 361 -2.65 11.85 14.34
C LEU A 361 -1.55 12.86 14.04
N GLY A 362 -1.24 13.12 12.77
CA GLY A 362 -0.28 14.16 12.38
C GLY A 362 -0.70 15.55 12.88
N ASN A 363 -1.99 15.88 12.77
CA ASN A 363 -2.55 17.12 13.31
C ASN A 363 -2.45 17.20 14.84
N SER A 364 -2.86 16.13 15.54
CA SER A 364 -2.75 16.04 16.99
C SER A 364 -1.31 16.18 17.47
N LEU A 365 -0.36 15.59 16.73
CA LEU A 365 1.06 15.67 17.03
C LEU A 365 1.60 17.11 16.95
N LEU A 366 1.27 17.82 15.87
CA LEU A 366 1.65 19.23 15.68
C LEU A 366 1.02 20.13 16.75
N HIS A 367 -0.24 19.87 17.12
CA HIS A 367 -0.91 20.61 18.19
C HIS A 367 -0.23 20.38 19.55
N ALA A 368 0.03 19.12 19.92
CA ALA A 368 0.72 18.77 21.16
C ALA A 368 2.13 19.39 21.23
N PHE A 369 2.84 19.44 20.10
CA PHE A 369 4.12 20.14 19.99
C PHE A 369 3.98 21.64 20.30
N CYS A 370 3.01 22.32 19.68
CA CYS A 370 2.78 23.75 19.89
C CYS A 370 2.38 24.08 21.34
N LEU A 371 1.54 23.25 21.97
CA LEU A 371 1.18 23.41 23.38
C LEU A 371 2.40 23.31 24.30
N GLY A 372 3.31 22.36 24.04
CA GLY A 372 4.55 22.23 24.80
C GLY A 372 5.47 23.46 24.65
N LYS A 373 5.58 24.01 23.43
CA LYS A 373 6.35 25.25 23.19
C LYS A 373 5.68 26.48 23.78
N TYR A 374 4.35 26.52 23.80
CA TYR A 374 3.59 27.57 24.47
C TYR A 374 3.89 27.59 25.98
N SER A 375 3.78 26.46 26.67
CA SER A 375 4.07 26.36 28.11
C SER A 375 5.49 26.81 28.42
N LYS A 376 6.49 26.29 27.68
CA LYS A 376 7.90 26.67 27.86
C LYS A 376 8.15 28.16 27.63
N GLY A 377 7.65 28.72 26.53
CA GLY A 377 7.83 30.14 26.22
C GLY A 377 7.10 31.06 27.20
N ARG A 378 5.92 30.64 27.68
CA ARG A 378 5.18 31.37 28.73
C ARG A 378 5.90 31.27 30.07
N ASP A 379 6.64 30.19 30.29
CA ASP A 379 7.46 30.01 31.48
C ASP A 379 8.77 30.82 31.51
N GLU A 380 9.25 31.23 30.35
CA GLU A 380 10.42 32.10 30.25
C GLU A 380 10.03 33.60 30.32
N ASP A 381 8.74 33.92 30.18
CA ASP A 381 8.24 35.30 30.32
C ASP A 381 8.26 35.78 31.79
N LYS A 382 8.96 36.90 32.00
CA LYS A 382 9.07 37.58 33.30
C LYS A 382 7.74 38.19 33.78
N ARG A 383 6.74 38.34 32.90
CA ARG A 383 5.43 38.93 33.24
C ARG A 383 4.46 37.88 33.76
N SER A 384 4.02 38.02 35.02
CA SER A 384 3.03 37.14 35.64
C SER A 384 1.65 37.18 34.95
N LYS A 385 1.30 38.32 34.36
CA LYS A 385 0.08 38.58 33.58
C LYS A 385 0.37 39.50 32.39
N HIS A 386 -0.36 39.33 31.29
CA HIS A 386 -0.27 40.25 30.15
C HIS A 386 -1.21 41.45 30.26
N SER A 387 -2.30 41.31 31.04
CA SER A 387 -3.26 42.36 31.37
C SER A 387 -3.98 42.05 32.69
N PHE A 388 -4.69 43.03 33.25
CA PHE A 388 -5.48 42.87 34.47
C PHE A 388 -6.53 41.74 34.37
N LEU A 389 -7.11 41.56 33.18
CA LEU A 389 -8.12 40.54 32.86
C LEU A 389 -7.52 39.20 32.39
N SER A 390 -6.20 39.09 32.28
CA SER A 390 -5.55 37.86 31.85
C SER A 390 -5.37 36.86 33.00
N PHE A 391 -5.57 35.58 32.71
CA PHE A 391 -5.25 34.52 33.65
C PHE A 391 -3.76 34.52 34.01
N SER A 392 -3.46 33.99 35.20
CA SER A 392 -2.08 33.88 35.66
C SER A 392 -1.26 33.03 34.68
N ARG A 393 0.03 33.31 34.62
CA ARG A 393 1.01 32.48 33.89
C ARG A 393 0.83 30.99 34.21
N LYS A 394 0.78 30.66 35.51
CA LYS A 394 0.60 29.29 36.00
C LYS A 394 -0.68 28.64 35.47
N THR A 395 -1.82 29.32 35.57
CA THR A 395 -3.10 28.79 35.07
C THR A 395 -3.06 28.47 33.58
N LYS A 396 -2.39 29.31 32.77
CA LYS A 396 -2.26 29.08 31.33
C LYS A 396 -1.31 27.93 30.99
N CYS A 397 -0.18 27.80 31.69
CA CYS A 397 0.74 26.68 31.51
C CYS A 397 0.09 25.37 31.96
N ASP A 398 -0.51 25.34 33.15
CA ASP A 398 -1.19 24.16 33.69
C ASP A 398 -2.34 23.70 32.75
N ALA A 399 -3.10 24.63 32.15
CA ALA A 399 -4.12 24.30 31.15
C ALA A 399 -3.53 23.71 29.85
N ALA A 400 -2.46 24.31 29.32
CA ALA A 400 -1.80 23.86 28.10
C ALA A 400 -1.12 22.50 28.28
N ASP A 401 -0.44 22.28 29.41
CA ASP A 401 0.22 21.01 29.73
C ASP A 401 -0.79 19.89 29.91
N LYS A 402 -1.89 20.13 30.65
CA LYS A 402 -2.98 19.17 30.78
C LYS A 402 -3.60 18.80 29.43
N LYS A 403 -3.79 19.78 28.54
CA LYS A 403 -4.34 19.51 27.20
C LYS A 403 -3.34 18.74 26.33
N ARG A 404 -2.05 19.04 26.42
CA ARG A 404 -0.98 18.27 25.76
C ARG A 404 -0.97 16.83 26.26
N ASP A 405 -1.05 16.63 27.57
CA ASP A 405 -1.08 15.30 28.19
C ASP A 405 -2.34 14.52 27.78
N GLU A 406 -3.51 15.17 27.67
CA GLU A 406 -4.72 14.54 27.13
C GLU A 406 -4.48 14.00 25.71
N ILE A 407 -3.83 14.78 24.83
CA ILE A 407 -3.52 14.35 23.47
C ILE A 407 -2.52 13.18 23.47
N LEU A 408 -1.47 13.26 24.29
CA LEU A 408 -0.38 12.28 24.29
C LEU A 408 -0.70 10.99 25.06
N THR A 409 -1.68 11.02 25.97
CA THR A 409 -2.06 9.86 26.80
C THR A 409 -3.46 9.34 26.49
N GLY A 410 -4.30 10.16 25.83
CA GLY A 410 -5.73 9.92 25.60
C GLY A 410 -6.58 9.90 26.86
N VAL A 411 -6.01 10.29 28.01
CA VAL A 411 -6.75 10.41 29.26
C VAL A 411 -7.37 11.81 29.32
N PRO A 412 -8.70 11.94 29.46
CA PRO A 412 -9.35 13.25 29.54
C PRO A 412 -8.73 14.15 30.62
N ALA A 413 -8.34 15.37 30.26
CA ALA A 413 -7.76 16.30 31.22
C ALA A 413 -8.80 16.75 32.26
N LYS A 414 -8.43 16.67 33.54
CA LYS A 414 -9.21 17.31 34.63
C LYS A 414 -8.82 18.78 34.72
N LEU A 415 -9.49 19.60 33.91
CA LEU A 415 -9.37 21.05 33.94
C LEU A 415 -10.27 21.64 35.04
N THR A 416 -9.73 22.60 35.78
CA THR A 416 -10.50 23.49 36.65
C THR A 416 -11.22 24.54 35.81
N LEU A 417 -12.25 25.18 36.36
CA LEU A 417 -13.02 26.24 35.67
C LEU A 417 -12.11 27.34 35.09
N PHE A 418 -11.06 27.73 35.82
CA PHE A 418 -10.14 28.76 35.36
C PHE A 418 -9.18 28.29 34.27
N GLU A 419 -8.81 27.00 34.26
CA GLU A 419 -7.99 26.40 33.21
C GLU A 419 -8.79 26.23 31.91
N ASP A 420 -10.05 25.81 32.02
CA ASP A 420 -10.99 25.72 30.89
C ASP A 420 -11.19 27.10 30.24
N TRP A 421 -11.43 28.14 31.04
CA TRP A 421 -11.52 29.51 30.52
C TRP A 421 -10.18 30.04 29.98
N ALA A 422 -9.05 29.58 30.53
CA ALA A 422 -7.74 29.96 30.04
C ALA A 422 -7.43 29.42 28.64
N LEU A 423 -7.96 28.22 28.30
CA LEU A 423 -7.87 27.65 26.95
C LEU A 423 -8.54 28.55 25.89
N HIS A 424 -9.50 29.37 26.31
CA HIS A 424 -10.23 30.31 25.45
C HIS A 424 -9.73 31.76 25.55
N GLN A 425 -8.48 31.98 25.96
CA GLN A 425 -7.93 33.33 26.08
C GLN A 425 -6.55 33.55 25.42
N GLY A 426 -6.53 34.43 24.40
CA GLY A 426 -5.31 34.96 23.77
C GLY A 426 -4.61 33.90 22.92
N ARG A 427 -3.27 33.86 22.96
CA ARG A 427 -2.47 32.90 22.17
C ARG A 427 -2.86 31.42 22.36
N LEU A 428 -3.38 31.05 23.53
CA LEU A 428 -3.83 29.69 23.80
C LEU A 428 -5.16 29.37 23.11
N ASP A 429 -6.04 30.37 22.95
CA ASP A 429 -7.29 30.24 22.17
C ASP A 429 -6.99 30.15 20.67
N GLU A 430 -6.02 30.94 20.20
CA GLU A 430 -5.53 30.87 18.83
C GLU A 430 -5.01 29.45 18.50
N LEU A 431 -4.26 28.81 19.41
CA LEU A 431 -3.81 27.42 19.26
C LEU A 431 -4.98 26.42 19.22
N ASN A 432 -5.93 26.52 20.15
CA ASN A 432 -7.08 25.61 20.19
C ASN A 432 -8.01 25.81 18.98
N THR A 433 -8.10 27.03 18.47
CA THR A 433 -8.85 27.32 17.25
C THR A 433 -8.13 26.79 16.02
N TYR A 434 -6.80 26.90 15.99
CA TYR A 434 -5.94 26.34 14.95
C TYR A 434 -6.13 24.81 14.84
N GLU A 435 -6.17 24.07 15.95
CA GLU A 435 -6.54 22.65 15.98
C GLU A 435 -7.91 22.38 15.33
N LYS A 436 -8.96 23.12 15.71
CA LYS A 436 -10.30 22.94 15.14
C LYS A 436 -10.34 23.19 13.64
N THR A 437 -9.56 24.15 13.15
CA THR A 437 -9.43 24.39 11.70
C THR A 437 -8.62 23.31 10.98
N MET A 438 -7.71 22.62 11.69
CA MET A 438 -6.92 21.51 11.14
C MET A 438 -7.69 20.19 11.07
N SER A 439 -8.68 19.98 11.92
CA SER A 439 -9.50 18.76 11.96
C SER A 439 -10.73 18.79 11.04
N ASN A 440 -11.13 19.97 10.54
CA ASN A 440 -12.30 20.16 9.68
C ASN A 440 -11.96 20.22 8.16
N ARG A 441 -10.73 19.90 7.78
CA ARG A 441 -10.24 19.79 6.40
C ARG A 441 -9.43 18.52 6.27
#